data_AF-A1R085-F1
#
_entry.id   AF-A1R085-F1
#
_cell.length_a   1.000
_cell.length_b   1.000
_cell.length_c   1.000
_cell.angle_alpha   90.00
_cell.angle_beta   90.00
_cell.angle_gamma   90.00
#
_symmetry.space_group_name_H-M   'P 1'
#
loop_
_entity.id
_entity.type
_entity.pdbx_description
1 polymer ?
#
loop_
_entity_poly.entity_id
_entity_poly.type
_entity_poly.pdbx_seq_one_letter_code
_entity_poly.pdbx_strand_id
1 'polypeptide(L)'
;MKSGFVSIIGRPSTGKSTLLNSICEHQISIISSIPQTTRNKIKGIFTDKRGQIIFIDTPGFHLSKKQFNIALMHNVHSAIKETELILYVIDIQDKPGIEENEILTIISKSKINFLVVINKIDIQKTKEREIMIFLEEKGIKKDNIIKISAEQKINIEEIKDKIYENLQEGPLYYPEEYYTDQEMNLRTSEIIRGVTIKKLKEELPYSLYIEIEILEDRKNKLFIKANIIVAVESQKGIIVGKGGKGIKTIGEEARKIISEIFEKKCDLFLQVKLRKNWNKNPKLIKNLIN
;
A
#
# COMPACT_ATOMS: atom_id res chain seq x y z
N MET A 1 9.65 24.15 -11.48
CA MET A 1 9.59 22.69 -11.21
C MET A 1 8.15 22.30 -11.08
N LYS A 2 7.78 21.08 -11.47
CA LYS A 2 6.41 20.58 -11.33
C LYS A 2 6.22 19.87 -9.99
N SER A 3 5.04 19.96 -9.41
CA SER A 3 4.78 19.25 -8.15
C SER A 3 3.30 18.95 -7.97
N GLY A 4 2.99 17.90 -7.21
CA GLY A 4 1.61 17.58 -6.86
C GLY A 4 1.44 16.21 -6.23
N PHE A 5 0.23 15.96 -5.77
CA PHE A 5 -0.23 14.77 -5.10
C PHE A 5 -0.95 13.84 -6.07
N VAL A 6 -0.59 12.56 -6.02
CA VAL A 6 -1.09 11.54 -6.95
C VAL A 6 -1.62 10.34 -6.17
N SER A 7 -2.93 10.08 -6.21
CA SER A 7 -3.49 8.88 -5.55
C SER A 7 -3.35 7.65 -6.44
N ILE A 8 -3.00 6.51 -5.83
CA ILE A 8 -2.96 5.21 -6.52
C ILE A 8 -4.18 4.41 -6.06
N ILE A 9 -5.09 4.10 -6.98
CA ILE A 9 -6.40 3.48 -6.70
C ILE A 9 -6.57 2.24 -7.55
N GLY A 10 -7.29 1.25 -7.04
CA GLY A 10 -7.53 0.00 -7.74
C GLY A 10 -7.96 -1.09 -6.76
N ARG A 11 -8.45 -2.21 -7.30
CA ARG A 11 -8.87 -3.37 -6.49
C ARG A 11 -7.71 -3.93 -5.63
N PRO A 12 -7.99 -4.73 -4.60
CA PRO A 12 -6.95 -5.46 -3.89
C PRO A 12 -6.06 -6.24 -4.86
N SER A 13 -4.78 -6.36 -4.50
CA SER A 13 -3.80 -7.18 -5.24
C SER A 13 -3.51 -6.77 -6.69
N THR A 14 -3.98 -5.61 -7.18
CA THR A 14 -3.61 -5.08 -8.51
C THR A 14 -2.15 -4.58 -8.61
N GLY A 15 -1.43 -4.51 -7.49
CA GLY A 15 -0.01 -4.13 -7.44
C GLY A 15 0.28 -2.65 -7.16
N LYS A 16 -0.67 -1.91 -6.56
CA LYS A 16 -0.51 -0.49 -6.17
C LYS A 16 0.75 -0.22 -5.32
N SER A 17 0.94 -0.97 -4.24
CA SER A 17 2.08 -0.79 -3.35
C SER A 17 3.41 -1.20 -3.98
N THR A 18 3.40 -2.19 -4.87
CA THR A 18 4.55 -2.54 -5.71
C THR A 18 4.89 -1.39 -6.66
N LEU A 19 3.88 -0.79 -7.29
CA LEU A 19 4.05 0.37 -8.17
C LEU A 19 4.66 1.56 -7.41
N LEU A 20 4.12 1.89 -6.23
CA LEU A 20 4.67 2.93 -5.37
C LEU A 20 6.15 2.70 -5.07
N ASN A 21 6.48 1.52 -4.54
CA ASN A 21 7.85 1.18 -4.16
C ASN A 21 8.80 1.18 -5.37
N SER A 22 8.32 0.75 -6.54
CA SER A 22 9.12 0.75 -7.78
C SER A 22 9.35 2.15 -8.33
N ILE A 23 8.37 3.05 -8.28
CA ILE A 23 8.53 4.45 -8.72
C ILE A 23 9.49 5.20 -7.80
N CYS A 24 9.27 5.09 -6.49
CA CYS A 24 10.08 5.79 -5.49
C CYS A 24 11.42 5.11 -5.23
N GLU A 25 11.64 3.91 -5.75
CA GLU A 25 12.87 3.10 -5.60
C GLU A 25 13.21 2.76 -4.13
N HIS A 26 12.21 2.79 -3.26
CA HIS A 26 12.32 2.53 -1.82
C HIS A 26 11.19 1.62 -1.33
N GLN A 27 11.45 0.87 -0.26
CA GLN A 27 10.42 0.12 0.43
C GLN A 27 9.59 1.06 1.33
N ILE A 28 8.47 1.55 0.80
CA ILE A 28 7.59 2.53 1.44
C ILE A 28 6.31 1.86 1.96
N SER A 29 5.68 1.03 1.12
CA SER A 29 4.43 0.33 1.43
C SER A 29 4.64 -1.19 1.46
N ILE A 30 3.78 -1.88 2.21
CA ILE A 30 3.86 -3.34 2.35
C ILE A 30 3.37 -4.00 1.07
N ILE A 31 4.19 -4.90 0.52
CA ILE A 31 3.82 -5.74 -0.62
C ILE A 31 3.43 -7.12 -0.13
N SER A 32 2.25 -7.61 -0.54
CA SER A 32 1.80 -8.97 -0.31
C SER A 32 0.81 -9.39 -1.39
N SER A 33 0.75 -10.68 -1.71
CA SER A 33 -0.32 -11.25 -2.55
C SER A 33 -1.68 -11.22 -1.85
N ILE A 34 -1.66 -11.05 -0.54
CA ILE A 34 -2.84 -11.02 0.31
C ILE A 34 -3.65 -9.72 0.09
N PRO A 35 -4.96 -9.84 -0.19
CA PRO A 35 -5.84 -8.68 -0.35
C PRO A 35 -5.86 -7.76 0.87
N GLN A 36 -6.04 -6.46 0.63
CA GLN A 36 -6.21 -5.43 1.68
C GLN A 36 -5.05 -5.35 2.68
N THR A 37 -3.83 -5.54 2.16
CA THR A 37 -2.62 -5.38 2.96
C THR A 37 -2.37 -3.92 3.33
N THR A 38 -2.62 -2.95 2.45
CA THR A 38 -2.55 -1.51 2.76
C THR A 38 -3.82 -1.06 3.47
N ARG A 39 -3.67 -0.41 4.64
CA ARG A 39 -4.80 0.03 5.48
C ARG A 39 -4.87 1.54 5.65
N ASN A 40 -3.71 2.16 5.82
CA ASN A 40 -3.56 3.60 5.95
C ASN A 40 -3.22 4.22 4.59
N LYS A 41 -3.45 5.52 4.46
CA LYS A 41 -2.89 6.28 3.33
C LYS A 41 -1.38 6.37 3.56
N ILE A 42 -0.60 5.80 2.64
CA ILE A 42 0.85 5.82 2.74
C ILE A 42 1.39 6.75 1.67
N LYS A 43 2.17 7.75 2.07
CA LYS A 43 2.81 8.64 1.12
C LYS A 43 4.19 8.15 0.72
N GLY A 44 4.42 8.05 -0.58
CA GLY A 44 5.76 7.97 -1.15
C GLY A 44 6.09 9.24 -1.90
N ILE A 45 7.31 9.71 -1.74
CA ILE A 45 7.80 10.96 -2.31
C ILE A 45 8.86 10.58 -3.33
N PHE A 46 8.72 11.08 -4.55
CA PHE A 46 9.72 10.94 -5.59
C PHE A 46 10.11 12.34 -6.06
N THR A 47 11.40 12.67 -5.94
CA THR A 47 11.95 13.95 -6.34
C THR A 47 13.04 13.73 -7.38
N ASP A 48 12.97 14.45 -8.49
CA ASP A 48 14.07 14.53 -9.47
C ASP A 48 14.14 15.93 -10.11
N LYS A 49 14.98 16.08 -11.14
CA LYS A 49 15.19 17.35 -11.87
C LYS A 49 13.92 17.97 -12.47
N ARG A 50 12.85 17.20 -12.72
CA ARG A 50 11.57 17.66 -13.27
C ARG A 50 10.70 18.26 -12.16
N GLY A 51 10.82 17.76 -10.93
CA GLY A 51 9.99 18.16 -9.81
C GLY A 51 9.74 17.08 -8.76
N GLN A 52 8.70 17.25 -7.95
CA GLN A 52 8.36 16.35 -6.85
C GLN A 52 6.93 15.80 -6.93
N ILE A 53 6.81 14.48 -6.92
CA ILE A 53 5.53 13.78 -6.94
C ILE A 53 5.29 13.16 -5.56
N ILE A 54 4.14 13.46 -4.95
CA ILE A 54 3.72 12.90 -3.68
C ILE A 54 2.63 11.88 -3.94
N PHE A 55 3.02 10.62 -4.05
CA PHE A 55 2.08 9.52 -4.22
C PHE A 55 1.34 9.23 -2.92
N ILE A 56 0.05 8.92 -3.01
CA ILE A 56 -0.77 8.42 -1.90
C ILE A 56 -1.23 7.01 -2.26
N ASP A 57 -0.57 5.98 -1.72
CA ASP A 57 -1.02 4.59 -1.82
C ASP A 57 -2.25 4.39 -0.94
N THR A 58 -3.28 3.76 -1.52
CA THR A 58 -4.58 3.59 -0.88
C THR A 58 -4.91 2.12 -0.64
N PRO A 59 -5.77 1.80 0.36
CA PRO A 59 -6.34 0.47 0.47
C PRO A 59 -6.99 0.00 -0.85
N GLY A 60 -7.02 -1.31 -1.07
CA GLY A 60 -7.69 -1.86 -2.25
C GLY A 60 -9.19 -1.56 -2.23
N PHE A 61 -9.73 -1.03 -3.32
CA PHE A 61 -11.16 -0.81 -3.42
C PHE A 61 -11.89 -2.16 -3.47
N HIS A 62 -12.73 -2.43 -2.47
CA HIS A 62 -13.47 -3.68 -2.39
C HIS A 62 -14.87 -3.46 -1.83
N LEU A 63 -15.89 -3.87 -2.57
CA LEU A 63 -17.28 -3.78 -2.13
C LEU A 63 -17.54 -4.81 -1.05
N SER A 64 -17.86 -4.35 0.17
CA SER A 64 -18.05 -5.24 1.30
C SER A 64 -18.98 -4.64 2.35
N LYS A 65 -19.76 -5.51 3.00
CA LYS A 65 -20.58 -5.15 4.18
C LYS A 65 -19.79 -5.22 5.51
N LYS A 66 -18.51 -5.65 5.47
CA LYS A 66 -17.68 -5.79 6.67
C LYS A 66 -17.21 -4.41 7.14
N GLN A 67 -17.39 -4.12 8.43
CA GLN A 67 -17.02 -2.83 9.05
C GLN A 67 -15.58 -2.40 8.76
N PHE A 68 -14.64 -3.36 8.79
CA PHE A 68 -13.24 -3.09 8.48
C PHE A 68 -13.05 -2.56 7.04
N ASN A 69 -13.69 -3.19 6.06
CA ASN A 69 -13.58 -2.78 4.66
C ASN A 69 -14.29 -1.45 4.40
N ILE A 70 -15.43 -1.21 5.06
CA ILE A 70 -16.12 0.09 4.99
C ILE A 70 -15.21 1.20 5.54
N ALA A 71 -14.52 0.95 6.66
CA ALA A 71 -13.56 1.89 7.22
C ALA A 71 -12.42 2.21 6.24
N LEU A 72 -11.88 1.20 5.55
CA LEU A 72 -10.85 1.40 4.52
C LEU A 72 -11.33 2.28 3.34
N MET A 73 -12.60 2.22 2.97
CA MET A 73 -13.12 3.03 1.86
C MET A 73 -13.08 4.52 2.18
N HIS A 74 -13.15 4.92 3.45
CA HIS A 74 -12.95 6.32 3.84
C HIS A 74 -11.54 6.82 3.46
N ASN A 75 -10.50 5.99 3.59
CA ASN A 75 -9.14 6.35 3.19
C ASN A 75 -9.00 6.50 1.68
N VAL A 76 -9.66 5.64 0.90
CA VAL A 76 -9.70 5.76 -0.57
C VAL A 76 -10.37 7.08 -0.97
N HIS A 77 -11.55 7.38 -0.42
CA HIS A 77 -12.26 8.63 -0.71
C HIS A 77 -11.53 9.89 -0.23
N SER A 78 -10.82 9.83 0.90
CA SER A 78 -10.02 10.95 1.39
C SER A 78 -8.83 11.21 0.49
N ALA A 79 -8.09 10.15 0.11
CA ALA A 79 -6.93 10.29 -0.77
C ALA A 79 -7.29 10.94 -2.11
N ILE A 80 -8.45 10.61 -2.70
CA ILE A 80 -8.93 11.25 -3.92
C ILE A 80 -9.08 12.76 -3.73
N LYS A 81 -9.58 13.22 -2.58
CA LYS A 81 -9.80 14.66 -2.33
C LYS A 81 -8.50 15.44 -2.14
N GLU A 82 -7.40 14.74 -1.88
CA GLU A 82 -6.08 15.32 -1.58
C GLU A 82 -5.18 15.37 -2.82
N THR A 83 -5.67 15.00 -4.02
CA THR A 83 -4.83 14.74 -5.19
C THR A 83 -5.24 15.51 -6.42
N GLU A 84 -4.25 15.94 -7.22
CA GLU A 84 -4.44 16.59 -8.51
C GLU A 84 -4.48 15.58 -9.68
N LEU A 85 -4.02 14.35 -9.48
CA LEU A 85 -4.05 13.27 -10.46
C LEU A 85 -4.33 11.92 -9.79
N ILE A 86 -5.06 11.04 -10.48
CA ILE A 86 -5.31 9.66 -10.03
C ILE A 86 -4.62 8.67 -10.97
N LEU A 87 -3.88 7.71 -10.41
CA LEU A 87 -3.47 6.49 -11.11
C LEU A 87 -4.47 5.38 -10.79
N TYR A 88 -5.27 4.98 -11.77
CA TYR A 88 -6.18 3.85 -11.66
C TYR A 88 -5.51 2.56 -12.15
N VAL A 89 -5.11 1.71 -11.21
CA VAL A 89 -4.38 0.48 -11.46
C VAL A 89 -5.32 -0.71 -11.64
N ILE A 90 -5.22 -1.37 -12.80
CA ILE A 90 -5.94 -2.59 -13.17
C ILE A 90 -4.92 -3.74 -13.26
N ASP A 91 -5.28 -4.92 -12.74
CA ASP A 91 -4.51 -6.14 -12.95
C ASP A 91 -4.81 -6.71 -14.33
N ILE A 92 -3.77 -6.95 -15.15
CA ILE A 92 -3.97 -7.50 -16.49
C ILE A 92 -4.61 -8.89 -16.51
N GLN A 93 -4.55 -9.65 -15.40
CA GLN A 93 -5.14 -10.99 -15.32
C GLN A 93 -6.64 -10.98 -15.02
N ASP A 94 -7.16 -9.86 -14.52
CA ASP A 94 -8.53 -9.75 -14.04
C ASP A 94 -9.46 -9.23 -15.12
N LYS A 95 -10.60 -9.91 -15.30
CA LYS A 95 -11.66 -9.40 -16.16
C LYS A 95 -12.39 -8.26 -15.42
N PRO A 96 -12.56 -7.08 -16.04
CA PRO A 96 -13.34 -6.00 -15.43
C PRO A 96 -14.77 -6.42 -15.10
N GLY A 97 -15.28 -5.92 -13.98
CA GLY A 97 -16.62 -6.21 -13.46
C GLY A 97 -17.19 -5.05 -12.66
N ILE A 98 -17.92 -5.38 -11.60
CA ILE A 98 -18.70 -4.40 -10.82
C ILE A 98 -17.77 -3.42 -10.09
N GLU A 99 -16.67 -3.89 -9.52
CA GLU A 99 -15.75 -3.03 -8.77
C GLU A 99 -15.04 -2.02 -9.66
N GLU A 100 -14.66 -2.38 -10.89
CA GLU A 100 -14.08 -1.45 -11.86
C GLU A 100 -15.09 -0.36 -12.28
N ASN A 101 -16.37 -0.72 -12.43
CA ASN A 101 -17.43 0.26 -12.70
C ASN A 101 -17.60 1.25 -11.54
N GLU A 102 -17.59 0.76 -10.30
CA GLU A 102 -17.71 1.60 -9.10
C GLU A 102 -16.48 2.51 -8.94
N ILE A 103 -15.27 2.00 -9.13
CA ILE A 103 -14.04 2.81 -9.09
C ILE A 103 -14.11 3.93 -10.13
N LEU A 104 -14.45 3.62 -11.39
CA LEU A 104 -14.58 4.64 -12.43
C LEU A 104 -15.69 5.65 -12.13
N THR A 105 -16.78 5.22 -11.50
CA THR A 105 -17.85 6.13 -11.05
C THR A 105 -17.33 7.11 -9.98
N ILE A 106 -16.54 6.62 -9.02
CA ILE A 106 -15.93 7.45 -7.97
C ILE A 106 -14.94 8.45 -8.59
N ILE A 107 -14.07 7.99 -9.50
CA ILE A 107 -13.10 8.84 -10.21
C ILE A 107 -13.83 9.89 -11.05
N SER A 108 -14.84 9.51 -11.83
CA SER A 108 -15.61 10.46 -12.65
C SER A 108 -16.29 11.54 -11.80
N LYS A 109 -16.85 11.16 -10.63
CA LYS A 109 -17.47 12.11 -9.70
C LYS A 109 -16.49 13.08 -9.06
N SER A 110 -15.21 12.70 -8.90
CA SER A 110 -14.21 13.61 -8.34
C SER A 110 -13.81 14.72 -9.30
N LYS A 111 -14.03 14.53 -10.62
CA LYS A 111 -13.61 15.42 -11.71
C LYS A 111 -12.09 15.61 -11.81
N ILE A 112 -11.31 14.80 -11.09
CA ILE A 112 -9.86 14.81 -11.15
C ILE A 112 -9.41 14.02 -12.38
N ASN A 113 -8.40 14.53 -13.10
CA ASN A 113 -7.80 13.80 -14.21
C ASN A 113 -7.22 12.47 -13.72
N PHE A 114 -7.24 11.45 -14.58
CA PHE A 114 -6.70 10.14 -14.22
C PHE A 114 -6.03 9.45 -15.38
N LEU A 115 -5.04 8.62 -15.05
CA LEU A 115 -4.37 7.69 -15.95
C LEU A 115 -4.77 6.28 -15.55
N VAL A 116 -5.04 5.42 -16.54
CA VAL A 116 -5.24 3.99 -16.32
C VAL A 116 -3.90 3.29 -16.46
N VAL A 117 -3.53 2.52 -15.44
CA VAL A 117 -2.28 1.76 -15.38
C VAL A 117 -2.63 0.28 -15.40
N ILE A 118 -2.44 -0.38 -16.53
CA ILE A 118 -2.62 -1.83 -16.66
C ILE A 118 -1.32 -2.49 -16.20
N ASN A 119 -1.34 -3.10 -15.03
CA ASN A 119 -0.17 -3.67 -14.37
C ASN A 119 -0.04 -5.17 -14.58
N LYS A 120 1.16 -5.69 -14.28
CA LYS A 120 1.57 -7.10 -14.35
C LYS A 120 1.64 -7.67 -15.77
N ILE A 121 2.06 -6.85 -16.74
CA ILE A 121 2.20 -7.27 -18.14
C ILE A 121 3.27 -8.34 -18.36
N ASP A 122 4.11 -8.59 -17.35
CA ASP A 122 5.07 -9.70 -17.31
C ASP A 122 4.40 -11.07 -17.19
N ILE A 123 3.10 -11.13 -16.88
CA ILE A 123 2.36 -12.38 -16.72
C ILE A 123 1.73 -12.83 -18.05
N GLN A 124 1.86 -14.13 -18.36
CA GLN A 124 1.40 -14.71 -19.62
C GLN A 124 -0.13 -14.83 -19.76
N LYS A 125 -0.84 -15.18 -18.67
CA LYS A 125 -2.31 -15.34 -18.70
C LYS A 125 -3.00 -14.00 -18.47
N THR A 126 -3.41 -13.35 -19.55
CA THR A 126 -3.99 -12.00 -19.54
C THR A 126 -5.48 -11.96 -19.92
N LYS A 127 -6.11 -10.85 -19.57
CA LYS A 127 -7.47 -10.39 -19.93
C LYS A 127 -7.43 -9.04 -20.63
N GLU A 128 -6.32 -8.78 -21.32
CA GLU A 128 -6.03 -7.49 -21.93
C GLU A 128 -7.10 -7.07 -22.93
N ARG A 129 -7.58 -7.99 -23.78
CA ARG A 129 -8.64 -7.69 -24.74
C ARG A 129 -9.92 -7.24 -24.03
N GLU A 130 -10.34 -7.96 -23.01
CA GLU A 130 -11.53 -7.60 -22.22
C GLU A 130 -11.35 -6.27 -21.48
N ILE A 131 -10.15 -5.99 -20.96
CA ILE A 131 -9.82 -4.71 -20.32
C ILE A 131 -9.90 -3.57 -21.33
N MET A 132 -9.29 -3.70 -22.51
CA MET A 132 -9.27 -2.65 -23.51
C MET A 132 -10.67 -2.32 -24.03
N ILE A 133 -11.50 -3.35 -24.28
CA ILE A 133 -12.91 -3.16 -24.68
C ILE A 133 -13.67 -2.41 -23.58
N PHE A 134 -13.54 -2.84 -22.32
CA PHE A 134 -14.18 -2.17 -21.20
C PHE A 134 -13.78 -0.69 -21.08
N LEU A 135 -12.50 -0.37 -21.21
CA LEU A 135 -12.00 1.01 -21.12
C LEU A 135 -12.52 1.87 -22.28
N GLU A 136 -12.58 1.31 -23.50
CA GLU A 136 -13.15 1.97 -24.68
C GLU A 136 -14.65 2.25 -24.51
N GLU A 137 -15.43 1.28 -24.02
CA GLU A 137 -16.86 1.46 -23.69
C GLU A 137 -17.10 2.54 -22.62
N LYS A 138 -16.11 2.78 -21.76
CA LYS A 138 -16.12 3.86 -20.76
C LYS A 138 -15.61 5.20 -21.30
N GLY A 139 -15.28 5.28 -22.59
CA GLY A 139 -14.81 6.50 -23.23
C GLY A 139 -13.38 6.89 -22.85
N ILE A 140 -12.58 5.97 -22.31
CA ILE A 140 -11.21 6.24 -21.89
C ILE A 140 -10.30 6.18 -23.12
N LYS A 141 -9.60 7.29 -23.39
CA LYS A 141 -8.69 7.42 -24.53
C LYS A 141 -7.44 6.57 -24.32
N LYS A 142 -6.93 5.96 -25.40
CA LYS A 142 -5.71 5.12 -25.38
C LYS A 142 -4.48 5.86 -24.85
N ASP A 143 -4.35 7.16 -25.08
CA ASP A 143 -3.22 7.97 -24.59
C ASP A 143 -3.18 8.11 -23.05
N ASN A 144 -4.30 7.84 -22.38
CA ASN A 144 -4.38 7.81 -20.91
C ASN A 144 -4.18 6.40 -20.35
N ILE A 145 -3.84 5.41 -21.18
CA ILE A 145 -3.65 4.02 -20.77
C ILE A 145 -2.17 3.67 -20.90
N ILE A 146 -1.54 3.31 -19.78
CA ILE A 146 -0.14 2.90 -19.72
C ILE A 146 -0.07 1.45 -19.25
N LYS A 147 0.69 0.62 -19.97
CA LYS A 147 0.89 -0.79 -19.66
C LYS A 147 2.24 -0.98 -18.99
N ILE A 148 2.28 -1.60 -17.82
CA ILE A 148 3.50 -1.71 -17.02
C ILE A 148 3.70 -3.09 -16.39
N SER A 149 4.93 -3.34 -15.96
CA SER A 149 5.20 -4.28 -14.89
C SER A 149 5.85 -3.53 -13.74
N ALA A 150 5.11 -3.34 -12.65
CA ALA A 150 5.68 -2.76 -11.44
C ALA A 150 6.80 -3.64 -10.85
N GLU A 151 6.66 -4.97 -10.95
CA GLU A 151 7.63 -5.94 -10.43
C GLU A 151 8.93 -5.93 -11.24
N GLN A 152 8.82 -5.98 -12.57
CA GLN A 152 9.98 -5.98 -13.49
C GLN A 152 10.44 -4.57 -13.87
N LYS A 153 9.85 -3.53 -13.28
CA LYS A 153 10.10 -2.11 -13.54
C LYS A 153 9.97 -1.71 -15.03
N ILE A 154 9.06 -2.35 -15.77
CA ILE A 154 8.79 -2.04 -17.18
C ILE A 154 7.87 -0.83 -17.27
N ASN A 155 8.24 0.16 -18.10
CA ASN A 155 7.48 1.39 -18.40
C ASN A 155 7.20 2.28 -17.16
N ILE A 156 8.03 2.17 -16.12
CA ILE A 156 7.92 3.03 -14.93
C ILE A 156 8.26 4.49 -15.26
N GLU A 157 9.26 4.72 -16.12
CA GLU A 157 9.64 6.07 -16.53
C GLU A 157 8.53 6.74 -17.36
N GLU A 158 7.85 5.98 -18.23
CA GLU A 158 6.70 6.47 -19.00
C GLU A 158 5.55 6.94 -18.08
N ILE A 159 5.30 6.22 -16.97
CA ILE A 159 4.36 6.68 -15.94
C ILE A 159 4.82 8.01 -15.35
N LYS A 160 6.10 8.13 -14.97
CA LYS A 160 6.63 9.38 -14.39
C LYS A 160 6.46 10.54 -15.37
N ASP A 161 6.80 10.35 -16.65
CA ASP A 161 6.63 11.35 -17.71
C ASP A 161 5.18 11.80 -17.83
N LYS A 162 4.23 10.86 -17.97
CA LYS A 162 2.79 11.17 -18.07
C LYS A 162 2.24 11.85 -16.82
N ILE A 163 2.76 11.54 -15.63
CA ILE A 163 2.41 12.28 -14.40
C ILE A 163 2.90 13.71 -14.51
N TYR A 164 4.19 13.92 -14.82
CA TYR A 164 4.74 15.27 -14.95
C TYR A 164 4.04 16.08 -16.05
N GLU A 165 3.57 15.49 -17.14
CA GLU A 165 2.74 16.19 -18.14
C GLU A 165 1.45 16.77 -17.52
N ASN A 166 0.84 16.07 -16.58
CA ASN A 166 -0.41 16.47 -15.92
C ASN A 166 -0.23 17.38 -14.70
N LEU A 167 0.97 17.43 -14.11
CA LEU A 167 1.24 18.29 -12.96
C LEU A 167 1.50 19.74 -13.36
N GLN A 168 1.09 20.65 -12.49
CA GLN A 168 1.35 22.08 -12.60
C GLN A 168 2.70 22.43 -11.94
N GLU A 169 3.20 23.63 -12.23
CA GLU A 169 4.33 24.17 -11.49
C GLU A 169 3.95 24.39 -10.02
N GLY A 170 4.88 24.09 -9.11
CA GLY A 170 4.65 24.26 -7.68
C GLY A 170 5.90 24.03 -6.85
N PRO A 171 5.78 24.15 -5.51
CA PRO A 171 6.90 24.03 -4.60
C PRO A 171 7.34 22.58 -4.39
N LEU A 172 8.53 22.41 -3.84
CA LEU A 172 8.85 21.18 -3.13
C LEU A 172 8.06 21.17 -1.81
N TYR A 173 7.12 20.23 -1.68
CA TYR A 173 6.32 20.04 -0.45
C TYR A 173 7.14 19.39 0.66
N TYR A 174 8.16 18.62 0.30
CA TYR A 174 9.10 17.96 1.20
C TYR A 174 10.55 18.23 0.77
N PRO A 175 11.53 18.14 1.68
CA PRO A 175 12.95 18.17 1.32
C PRO A 175 13.30 17.09 0.28
N GLU A 176 14.31 17.35 -0.55
CA GLU A 176 14.63 16.49 -1.70
C GLU A 176 15.04 15.07 -1.30
N GLU A 177 15.65 14.92 -0.12
CA GLU A 177 16.11 13.66 0.45
C GLU A 177 14.98 12.78 1.01
N TYR A 178 13.76 13.33 1.15
CA TYR A 178 12.62 12.59 1.68
C TYR A 178 12.02 11.72 0.58
N TYR A 179 11.87 10.42 0.87
CA TYR A 179 11.14 9.48 0.02
C TYR A 179 9.81 9.00 0.65
N THR A 180 9.53 9.38 1.90
CA THR A 180 8.24 9.14 2.59
C THR A 180 8.13 10.09 3.80
N ASP A 181 6.91 10.39 4.25
CA ASP A 181 6.65 11.17 5.47
C ASP A 181 6.22 10.30 6.66
N GLN A 182 6.36 8.98 6.54
CA GLN A 182 5.97 8.05 7.59
C GLN A 182 6.85 8.20 8.85
N GLU A 183 6.18 8.47 9.96
CA GLU A 183 6.77 8.41 11.29
C GLU A 183 7.36 7.02 11.60
N MET A 184 8.45 7.00 12.37
CA MET A 184 9.21 5.79 12.69
C MET A 184 8.32 4.70 13.31
N ASN A 185 7.42 5.06 14.23
CA ASN A 185 6.49 4.13 14.86
C ASN A 185 5.58 3.44 13.84
N LEU A 186 4.95 4.21 12.95
CA LEU A 186 4.05 3.68 11.93
C LEU A 186 4.84 2.76 11.00
N ARG A 187 5.98 3.23 10.52
CA ARG A 187 6.82 2.48 9.58
C ARG A 187 7.34 1.17 10.18
N THR A 188 7.81 1.19 11.42
CA THR A 188 8.19 -0.02 12.16
C THR A 188 7.00 -0.98 12.32
N SER A 189 5.83 -0.47 12.68
CA SER A 189 4.62 -1.28 12.84
C SER A 189 4.20 -1.95 11.52
N GLU A 190 4.28 -1.23 10.40
CA GLU A 190 3.95 -1.74 9.07
C GLU A 190 4.96 -2.78 8.58
N ILE A 191 6.27 -2.59 8.83
CA ILE A 191 7.28 -3.60 8.50
C ILE A 191 7.01 -4.91 9.24
N ILE A 192 6.79 -4.86 10.57
CA ILE A 192 6.49 -6.05 11.37
C ILE A 192 5.19 -6.69 10.89
N ARG A 193 4.18 -5.88 10.56
CA ARG A 193 2.90 -6.38 10.04
C ARG A 193 3.07 -7.09 8.70
N GLY A 194 3.83 -6.52 7.78
CA GLY A 194 4.08 -7.07 6.45
C GLY A 194 4.79 -8.42 6.51
N VAL A 195 5.85 -8.51 7.31
CA VAL A 195 6.56 -9.77 7.56
C VAL A 195 5.63 -10.81 8.17
N THR A 196 4.79 -10.41 9.14
CA THR A 196 3.85 -11.33 9.78
C THR A 196 2.79 -11.83 8.80
N ILE A 197 2.20 -10.95 7.98
CA ILE A 197 1.21 -11.30 6.95
C ILE A 197 1.79 -12.29 5.95
N LYS A 198 3.03 -12.09 5.49
CA LYS A 198 3.71 -13.01 4.56
C LYS A 198 3.84 -14.44 5.11
N LYS A 199 3.88 -14.61 6.44
CA LYS A 199 3.88 -15.94 7.08
C LYS A 199 2.49 -16.55 7.23
N LEU A 200 1.45 -15.73 7.34
CA LEU A 200 0.06 -16.16 7.36
C LEU A 200 -0.34 -16.52 5.92
N LYS A 201 -0.14 -17.77 5.50
CA LYS A 201 -0.48 -18.25 4.15
C LYS A 201 -1.98 -18.15 3.79
N GLU A 202 -2.83 -17.89 4.77
CA GLU A 202 -4.30 -17.93 4.67
C GLU A 202 -4.94 -16.55 4.93
N GLU A 203 -6.26 -16.45 4.70
CA GLU A 203 -7.11 -15.25 4.82
C GLU A 203 -7.26 -14.68 6.25
N LEU A 204 -6.15 -14.55 6.97
CA LEU A 204 -6.06 -13.96 8.30
C LEU A 204 -5.63 -12.47 8.36
N PRO A 205 -5.61 -11.63 7.29
CA PRO A 205 -4.93 -10.34 7.35
C PRO A 205 -5.71 -9.35 8.19
N TYR A 206 -7.04 -9.23 7.97
CA TYR A 206 -7.94 -8.29 8.65
C TYR A 206 -7.99 -8.43 10.17
N SER A 207 -7.40 -9.50 10.69
CA SER A 207 -7.41 -9.90 12.09
C SER A 207 -6.06 -9.71 12.77
N LEU A 208 -5.08 -9.12 12.08
CA LEU A 208 -3.77 -8.75 12.62
C LEU A 208 -3.59 -7.22 12.69
N TYR A 209 -3.00 -6.69 13.76
CA TYR A 209 -2.35 -5.37 13.77
C TYR A 209 -1.16 -5.36 14.73
N ILE A 210 -0.29 -4.34 14.64
CA ILE A 210 0.90 -4.24 15.48
C ILE A 210 0.72 -3.07 16.46
N GLU A 211 0.95 -3.33 17.75
CA GLU A 211 1.05 -2.28 18.78
C GLU A 211 2.52 -2.11 19.14
N ILE A 212 3.07 -0.92 18.91
CA ILE A 212 4.40 -0.55 19.41
C ILE A 212 4.25 -0.12 20.88
N GLU A 213 4.80 -0.89 21.81
CA GLU A 213 4.80 -0.53 23.24
C GLU A 213 5.94 0.41 23.57
N ILE A 214 7.13 0.12 23.03
CA ILE A 214 8.33 0.91 23.23
C ILE A 214 9.04 1.01 21.88
N LEU A 215 9.38 2.23 21.49
CA LEU A 215 10.37 2.50 20.45
C LEU A 215 11.29 3.58 20.98
N GLU A 216 12.54 3.22 21.22
CA GLU A 216 13.59 4.14 21.62
C GLU A 216 14.63 4.23 20.51
N ASP A 217 14.75 5.42 19.93
CA ASP A 217 15.83 5.73 19.00
C ASP A 217 17.08 6.15 19.77
N ARG A 218 18.03 5.21 19.90
CA ARG A 218 19.33 5.45 20.54
C ARG A 218 20.39 5.63 19.46
N LYS A 219 21.48 6.34 19.78
CA LYS A 219 22.54 6.79 18.85
C LYS A 219 22.82 5.85 17.65
N ASN A 220 23.10 4.57 17.90
CA ASN A 220 23.39 3.57 16.84
C ASN A 220 22.46 2.34 16.88
N LYS A 221 21.36 2.41 17.65
CA LYS A 221 20.51 1.25 17.91
C LYS A 221 19.07 1.65 18.20
N LEU A 222 18.13 1.03 17.49
CA LEU A 222 16.72 1.05 17.84
C LEU A 222 16.42 -0.06 18.86
N PHE A 223 15.75 0.28 19.95
CA PHE A 223 15.17 -0.69 20.88
C PHE A 223 13.65 -0.69 20.73
N ILE A 224 13.08 -1.82 20.31
CA ILE A 224 11.66 -1.94 19.96
C ILE A 224 11.03 -3.09 20.74
N LYS A 225 9.95 -2.79 21.47
CA LYS A 225 9.00 -3.79 21.97
C LYS A 225 7.68 -3.62 21.24
N ALA A 226 7.21 -4.68 20.59
CA ALA A 226 5.97 -4.66 19.84
C ALA A 226 5.12 -5.91 20.10
N ASN A 227 3.81 -5.72 20.12
CA ASN A 227 2.84 -6.81 20.16
C ASN A 227 2.23 -7.02 18.79
N ILE A 228 2.25 -8.27 18.36
CA ILE A 228 1.46 -8.78 17.25
C ILE A 228 0.07 -9.12 17.81
N ILE A 229 -0.94 -8.30 17.51
CA ILE A 229 -2.30 -8.50 18.00
C ILE A 229 -3.11 -9.29 16.97
N VAL A 230 -3.67 -10.42 17.40
CA VAL A 230 -4.55 -11.26 16.58
C VAL A 230 -5.99 -11.25 17.08
N ALA A 231 -6.95 -11.52 16.20
CA ALA A 231 -8.37 -11.61 16.54
C ALA A 231 -8.82 -13.03 16.92
N VAL A 232 -8.08 -14.07 16.49
CA VAL A 232 -8.44 -15.49 16.63
C VAL A 232 -7.27 -16.29 17.22
N GLU A 233 -7.54 -17.21 18.15
CA GLU A 233 -6.49 -18.01 18.83
C GLU A 233 -5.68 -18.88 17.86
N SER A 234 -6.33 -19.45 16.83
CA SER A 234 -5.63 -20.26 15.82
C SER A 234 -4.50 -19.48 15.12
N GLN A 235 -4.69 -18.18 14.90
CA GLN A 235 -3.67 -17.29 14.30
C GLN A 235 -2.46 -17.12 15.22
N LYS A 236 -2.70 -17.00 16.53
CA LYS A 236 -1.60 -16.94 17.52
C LYS A 236 -0.74 -18.19 17.42
N GLY A 237 -1.35 -19.37 17.31
CA GLY A 237 -0.63 -20.63 17.11
C GLY A 237 0.24 -20.64 15.84
N ILE A 238 -0.29 -20.16 14.71
CA ILE A 238 0.44 -20.08 13.42
C ILE A 238 1.62 -19.11 13.53
N ILE A 239 1.41 -17.92 14.11
CA ILE A 239 2.45 -16.89 14.23
C ILE A 239 3.56 -17.33 15.18
N VAL A 240 3.22 -17.90 16.33
CA VAL A 240 4.21 -18.42 17.29
C VAL A 240 4.99 -19.58 16.65
N GLY A 241 4.29 -20.49 15.98
CA GLY A 241 4.84 -21.68 15.36
C GLY A 241 5.40 -22.70 16.38
N LYS A 242 5.73 -23.90 15.90
CA LYS A 242 6.24 -25.00 16.74
C LYS A 242 7.51 -24.55 17.49
N GLY A 243 7.46 -24.57 18.83
CA GLY A 243 8.58 -24.17 19.69
C GLY A 243 9.00 -22.71 19.54
N GLY A 244 8.11 -21.81 19.14
CA GLY A 244 8.42 -20.38 18.95
C GLY A 244 9.20 -20.07 17.67
N LYS A 245 9.40 -21.05 16.77
CA LYS A 245 10.16 -20.83 15.53
C LYS A 245 9.52 -19.79 14.61
N GLY A 246 8.19 -19.72 14.55
CA GLY A 246 7.47 -18.78 13.69
C GLY A 246 7.75 -17.33 14.07
N ILE A 247 7.56 -17.00 15.36
CA ILE A 247 7.78 -15.64 15.86
C ILE A 247 9.26 -15.26 15.81
N LYS A 248 10.17 -16.23 16.01
CA LYS A 248 11.61 -16.01 15.86
C LYS A 248 11.96 -15.59 14.43
N THR A 249 11.46 -16.32 13.42
CA THR A 249 11.69 -15.97 12.01
C THR A 249 11.07 -14.63 11.64
N ILE A 250 9.88 -14.30 12.14
CA ILE A 250 9.26 -12.97 11.96
C ILE A 250 10.16 -11.89 12.55
N GLY A 251 10.66 -12.10 13.78
CA GLY A 251 11.56 -11.15 14.45
C GLY A 251 12.88 -10.96 13.72
N GLU A 252 13.46 -12.02 13.17
CA GLU A 252 14.69 -11.96 12.38
C GLU A 252 14.51 -11.18 11.06
N GLU A 253 13.46 -11.49 10.30
CA GLU A 253 13.16 -10.82 9.02
C GLU A 253 12.78 -9.35 9.23
N ALA A 254 11.93 -9.05 10.22
CA ALA A 254 11.57 -7.67 10.56
C ALA A 254 12.77 -6.86 11.08
N ARG A 255 13.62 -7.46 11.93
CA ARG A 255 14.84 -6.80 12.44
C ARG A 255 15.77 -6.41 11.30
N LYS A 256 15.97 -7.29 10.32
CA LYS A 256 16.81 -7.01 9.16
C LYS A 256 16.29 -5.80 8.39
N ILE A 257 15.01 -5.83 8.00
CA ILE A 257 14.38 -4.75 7.21
C ILE A 257 14.42 -3.41 7.97
N ILE A 258 14.06 -3.42 9.26
CA ILE A 258 14.11 -2.22 10.12
C ILE A 258 15.54 -1.68 10.21
N SER A 259 16.54 -2.55 10.38
CA SER A 259 17.94 -2.11 10.48
C SER A 259 18.45 -1.47 9.19
N GLU A 260 18.06 -2.02 8.04
CA GLU A 260 18.41 -1.49 6.72
C GLU A 260 17.73 -0.14 6.48
N ILE A 261 16.42 -0.04 6.71
CA ILE A 261 15.64 1.18 6.46
C ILE A 261 16.07 2.36 7.33
N PHE A 262 16.40 2.11 8.60
CA PHE A 262 16.79 3.17 9.54
C PHE A 262 18.30 3.27 9.74
N GLU A 263 19.09 2.49 9.01
CA GLU A 263 20.56 2.45 9.07
C GLU A 263 21.11 2.32 10.51
N LYS A 264 20.42 1.54 11.33
CA LYS A 264 20.72 1.36 12.77
C LYS A 264 20.63 -0.11 13.16
N LYS A 265 21.38 -0.52 14.18
CA LYS A 265 21.15 -1.85 14.79
C LYS A 265 19.74 -1.91 15.37
N CYS A 266 19.10 -3.07 15.38
CA CYS A 266 17.73 -3.22 15.88
C CYS A 266 17.61 -4.34 16.92
N ASP A 267 17.23 -3.97 18.14
CA ASP A 267 16.82 -4.90 19.20
C ASP A 267 15.30 -4.98 19.23
N LEU A 268 14.76 -5.95 18.47
CA LEU A 268 13.32 -6.18 18.37
C LEU A 268 12.85 -7.32 19.28
N PHE A 269 11.92 -7.01 20.18
CA PHE A 269 11.20 -7.94 21.03
C PHE A 269 9.73 -8.03 20.60
N LEU A 270 9.29 -9.22 20.24
CA LEU A 270 7.91 -9.48 19.79
C LEU A 270 7.17 -10.35 20.80
N GLN A 271 5.91 -9.99 21.05
CA GLN A 271 4.94 -10.86 21.71
C GLN A 271 3.72 -11.03 20.80
N VAL A 272 2.97 -12.14 20.97
CA VAL A 272 1.69 -12.33 20.28
C VAL A 272 0.57 -12.31 21.30
N LYS A 273 -0.35 -11.36 21.17
CA LYS A 273 -1.48 -11.19 22.09
C LYS A 273 -2.79 -11.42 21.35
N LEU A 274 -3.74 -12.10 21.99
CA LEU A 274 -5.09 -12.26 21.46
C LEU A 274 -5.97 -11.12 21.97
N ARG A 275 -6.60 -10.41 21.04
CA ARG A 275 -7.70 -9.49 21.32
C ARG A 275 -8.94 -9.95 20.55
N LYS A 276 -9.74 -10.82 21.16
CA LYS A 276 -10.87 -11.48 20.48
C LYS A 276 -11.78 -10.46 19.78
N ASN A 277 -12.12 -10.73 18.51
CA ASN A 277 -13.09 -9.93 17.72
C ASN A 277 -12.77 -8.43 17.63
N TRP A 278 -11.51 -8.02 17.80
CA TRP A 278 -11.12 -6.61 17.74
C TRP A 278 -11.51 -5.95 16.40
N ASN A 279 -11.47 -6.72 15.30
CA ASN A 279 -11.83 -6.32 13.94
C ASN A 279 -13.34 -6.14 13.69
N LYS A 280 -14.17 -6.30 14.74
CA LYS A 280 -15.59 -5.95 14.75
C LYS A 280 -15.88 -4.70 15.58
N ASN A 281 -14.88 -4.12 16.26
CA ASN A 281 -15.04 -2.94 17.11
C ASN A 281 -14.78 -1.67 16.28
N PRO A 282 -15.81 -0.87 15.91
CA PRO A 282 -15.63 0.27 15.02
C PRO A 282 -14.70 1.34 15.60
N LYS A 283 -14.71 1.56 16.92
CA LYS A 283 -13.83 2.54 17.58
C LYS A 283 -12.36 2.14 17.45
N LEU A 284 -12.05 0.87 17.67
CA LEU A 284 -10.68 0.37 17.54
C LEU A 284 -10.24 0.35 16.07
N ILE A 285 -11.10 -0.08 15.15
CA ILE A 285 -10.81 -0.05 13.70
C ILE A 285 -10.50 1.38 13.27
N LYS A 286 -11.32 2.36 13.65
CA LYS A 286 -11.06 3.77 13.35
C LYS A 286 -9.71 4.23 13.90
N ASN A 287 -9.34 3.85 15.12
CA ASN A 287 -8.05 4.23 15.69
C ASN A 287 -6.84 3.58 14.97
N LEU A 288 -7.04 2.43 14.31
CA LEU A 288 -6.00 1.72 13.56
C LEU A 288 -5.90 2.16 12.10
N ILE A 289 -6.95 2.80 11.60
CA ILE A 289 -7.15 3.22 10.21
C ILE A 289 -7.40 4.73 10.24
N ASN A 290 -6.37 5.52 10.52
CA ASN A 290 -6.35 6.98 10.35
C ASN A 290 -4.95 7.41 9.92
#